data_AF-A0A8X6XI85-F1
#
_entry.id   AF-A0A8X6XI85-F1
#
_cell.length_a   1.000
_cell.length_b   1.000
_cell.length_c   1.000
_cell.angle_alpha   90.00
_cell.angle_beta   90.00
_cell.angle_gamma   90.00
#
_symmetry.space_group_name_H-M   'P 1'
#
loop_
_entity.id
_entity.type
_entity.pdbx_description
1 polymer ?
#
loop_
_entity_poly.entity_id
_entity_poly.type
_entity_poly.pdbx_seq_one_letter_code
_entity_poly.pdbx_strand_id
1 'polypeptide(L)'
;MAVLSKCSADNPEKWYSYVFHLQEILNSTFQRSIKMTPFDLLFSTKMKSCQDIKITQLLNNEFTVQFQQQRDALHQDAKKQIY
;
A
#
# COMPACT_ATOMS: atom_id res chain seq x y z
N MET A 1 -30.63 4.15 -3.30
CA MET A 1 -29.87 3.02 -3.88
C MET A 1 -28.52 2.93 -3.19
N ALA A 2 -28.27 1.85 -2.45
CA ALA A 2 -26.97 1.61 -1.82
C ALA A 2 -25.91 1.30 -2.89
N VAL A 3 -24.65 1.70 -2.66
CA VAL A 3 -23.53 1.48 -3.60
C VAL A 3 -23.33 -0.01 -3.90
N LEU A 4 -23.46 -0.86 -2.88
CA LEU A 4 -23.42 -2.32 -3.01
C LEU A 4 -24.42 -2.85 -4.05
N SER A 5 -25.68 -2.41 -3.98
CA SER A 5 -26.72 -2.83 -4.92
C SER A 5 -26.43 -2.43 -6.36
N LYS A 6 -25.68 -1.34 -6.58
CA LYS A 6 -25.23 -0.93 -7.91
C LYS A 6 -24.10 -1.83 -8.42
N CYS A 7 -23.13 -2.15 -7.55
CA CYS A 7 -21.99 -3.00 -7.92
C CYS A 7 -22.39 -4.46 -8.16
N SER A 8 -23.41 -4.96 -7.46
CA SER A 8 -23.91 -6.33 -7.59
C SER A 8 -25.13 -6.44 -8.51
N ALA A 9 -25.41 -5.44 -9.35
CA ALA A 9 -26.63 -5.41 -10.16
C ALA A 9 -26.74 -6.61 -11.12
N ASP A 10 -25.62 -7.02 -11.71
CA ASP A 10 -25.57 -8.16 -12.66
C ASP A 10 -25.61 -9.53 -11.95
N ASN A 11 -25.14 -9.60 -10.71
CA ASN A 11 -25.17 -10.82 -9.90
C ASN A 11 -25.36 -10.48 -8.41
N PRO A 12 -26.61 -10.33 -7.95
CA PRO A 12 -26.90 -9.93 -6.58
C PRO A 12 -26.41 -10.93 -5.52
N GLU A 13 -26.33 -12.22 -5.84
CA GLU A 13 -25.86 -13.26 -4.91
C GLU A 13 -24.38 -13.09 -4.54
N LYS A 14 -23.59 -12.45 -5.42
CA LYS A 14 -22.16 -12.21 -5.23
C LYS A 14 -21.83 -10.84 -4.65
N TRP A 15 -22.77 -10.15 -4.02
CA TRP A 15 -22.53 -8.83 -3.40
C TRP A 15 -21.32 -8.83 -2.44
N TYR A 16 -21.08 -9.94 -1.74
CA TYR A 16 -20.02 -10.08 -0.75
C TYR A 16 -18.61 -9.91 -1.35
N SER A 17 -18.40 -10.21 -2.64
CA SER A 17 -17.09 -10.04 -3.28
C SER A 17 -16.69 -8.57 -3.42
N TYR A 18 -17.66 -7.65 -3.38
CA TYR A 18 -17.42 -6.21 -3.51
C TYR A 18 -17.16 -5.53 -2.17
N VAL A 19 -17.44 -6.18 -1.04
CA VAL A 19 -17.40 -5.57 0.30
C VAL A 19 -16.01 -5.04 0.62
N PHE A 20 -14.97 -5.86 0.43
CA PHE A 20 -13.60 -5.47 0.75
C PHE A 20 -13.16 -4.23 -0.03
N HIS A 21 -13.40 -4.24 -1.34
CA HIS A 21 -13.00 -3.14 -2.21
C HIS A 21 -13.80 -1.87 -1.94
N LEU A 22 -15.10 -1.98 -1.67
CA LEU A 22 -15.93 -0.83 -1.30
C LEU A 22 -15.55 -0.27 0.06
N GLN A 23 -15.22 -1.10 1.04
CA GLN A 23 -14.72 -0.64 2.33
C GLN A 23 -13.39 0.12 2.17
N GLU A 24 -12.49 -0.37 1.32
CA GLU A 24 -11.24 0.31 1.02
C GLU A 24 -11.50 1.69 0.37
N ILE A 25 -12.33 1.75 -0.67
CA ILE A 25 -12.66 3.01 -1.34
C ILE A 25 -13.35 3.99 -0.39
N LEU A 26 -14.39 3.56 0.33
CA LEU A 26 -15.16 4.44 1.20
C LEU A 26 -14.32 5.01 2.34
N ASN A 27 -13.41 4.21 2.91
CA ASN A 27 -12.58 4.66 4.02
C ASN A 27 -11.36 5.49 3.59
N SER A 28 -10.88 5.36 2.35
CA SER A 28 -9.77 6.17 1.80
C SER A 28 -10.24 7.41 1.05
N THR A 29 -11.51 7.51 0.66
CA THR A 29 -12.00 8.65 -0.11
C THR A 29 -12.09 9.89 0.76
N PHE A 30 -11.58 11.01 0.25
CA PHE A 30 -11.67 12.30 0.91
C PHE A 30 -13.13 12.75 1.03
N GLN A 31 -13.56 13.06 2.25
CA GLN A 31 -14.91 13.54 2.50
C GLN A 31 -14.90 15.03 2.88
N ARG A 32 -15.57 15.83 2.03
CA ARG A 32 -15.59 17.31 2.14
C ARG A 32 -16.10 17.82 3.48
N SER A 33 -17.08 17.15 4.08
CA SER A 33 -17.71 17.60 5.35
C SER A 33 -16.75 17.52 6.54
N ILE A 34 -15.87 16.51 6.57
CA ILE A 34 -14.86 16.32 7.63
C ILE A 34 -13.46 16.79 7.21
N LYS A 35 -13.31 17.21 5.95
CA LYS A 35 -12.04 17.66 5.34
C LYS A 35 -10.89 16.65 5.46
N MET A 36 -11.21 15.36 5.56
CA MET A 36 -10.25 14.25 5.60
C MET A 36 -10.95 12.94 5.17
N THR A 37 -10.23 11.82 5.19
CA THR A 37 -10.81 10.50 4.95
C THR A 37 -11.37 9.92 6.26
N PRO A 38 -12.39 9.05 6.22
CA PRO A 38 -12.85 8.35 7.43
C PRO A 38 -11.74 7.54 8.13
N PHE A 39 -10.82 6.94 7.35
CA PHE A 39 -9.69 6.21 7.92
C PHE A 39 -8.73 7.15 8.67
N ASP A 40 -8.38 8.29 8.07
CA ASP A 40 -7.50 9.29 8.69
C ASP A 40 -8.10 9.78 10.01
N LEU A 41 -9.42 9.99 10.05
CA LEU A 41 -10.12 10.41 11.25
C LEU A 41 -9.97 9.42 12.41
N LEU A 42 -10.01 8.11 12.12
CA LEU A 42 -9.97 7.06 13.14
C LEU A 42 -8.54 6.68 13.55
N PHE A 43 -7.61 6.66 12.60
CA PHE A 43 -6.27 6.11 12.80
C PHE A 43 -5.17 7.16 12.75
N SER A 44 -5.50 8.43 12.45
CA SER A 44 -4.55 9.53 12.33
C SER A 44 -3.40 9.27 11.34
N THR A 45 -3.61 8.34 10.40
CA THR A 45 -2.63 7.91 9.41
C THR A 45 -3.33 7.65 8.08
N LYS A 46 -2.59 7.71 6.96
CA LYS A 46 -3.14 7.38 5.64
C LYS A 46 -3.34 5.88 5.51
N MET A 47 -4.50 5.47 4.98
CA MET A 47 -4.75 4.07 4.67
C MET A 47 -3.79 3.58 3.58
N LYS A 48 -3.21 2.39 3.78
CA LYS A 48 -2.35 1.74 2.78
C LYS A 48 -3.19 0.71 2.02
N SER A 49 -3.19 0.81 0.70
CA SER A 49 -3.80 -0.20 -0.16
C SER A 49 -2.91 -1.44 -0.29
N CYS A 50 -3.47 -2.54 -0.78
CA CYS A 50 -2.69 -3.73 -1.12
C CYS A 50 -1.58 -3.43 -2.15
N GLN A 51 -1.84 -2.49 -3.08
CA GLN A 51 -0.86 -2.05 -4.06
C GLN A 51 0.29 -1.27 -3.40
N ASP A 52 -0.02 -0.36 -2.47
CA ASP A 52 1.00 0.41 -1.73
C ASP A 52 1.94 -0.50 -0.94
N ILE A 53 1.40 -1.56 -0.33
CA ILE A 53 2.21 -2.55 0.41
C ILE A 53 3.17 -3.25 -0.55
N LYS A 54 2.69 -3.71 -1.71
CA LYS A 54 3.52 -4.39 -2.70
C LYS A 54 4.63 -3.49 -3.24
N ILE A 55 4.31 -2.24 -3.55
CA ILE A 55 5.30 -1.25 -4.02
C ILE A 55 6.35 -1.00 -2.92
N THR A 56 5.90 -0.80 -1.68
CA THR A 56 6.80 -0.59 -0.52
C THR A 56 7.75 -1.77 -0.33
N GLN A 57 7.25 -3.00 -0.46
CA GLN A 57 8.09 -4.20 -0.36
C GLN A 57 9.14 -4.27 -1.47
N LEU A 58 8.77 -3.96 -2.71
CA LEU A 58 9.71 -3.93 -3.84
C LEU A 58 10.82 -2.89 -3.62
N LEU A 59 10.45 -1.66 -3.23
CA LEU A 59 11.40 -0.59 -2.94
C LEU A 59 12.37 -0.97 -1.80
N ASN A 60 11.85 -1.56 -0.72
CA ASN A 60 12.66 -1.99 0.40
C ASN A 60 13.66 -3.10 0.03
N ASN A 61 13.22 -4.03 -0.83
CA ASN A 61 14.10 -5.09 -1.34
C ASN A 61 15.22 -4.51 -2.21
N GLU A 62 14.89 -3.62 -3.15
CA GLU A 62 15.88 -2.94 -3.98
C GLU A 62 16.89 -2.16 -3.14
N PHE A 63 16.42 -1.39 -2.16
CA PHE A 63 17.27 -0.63 -1.25
C PHE A 63 18.23 -1.55 -0.47
N THR A 64 17.72 -2.67 0.04
CA THR A 64 18.51 -3.65 0.80
C THR A 64 19.59 -4.28 -0.07
N VAL A 65 19.25 -4.67 -1.30
CA VAL A 65 20.19 -5.25 -2.27
C VAL A 65 21.28 -4.23 -2.62
N GLN A 66 20.90 -2.99 -2.93
CA GLN A 66 21.85 -1.93 -3.26
C GLN A 66 22.80 -1.63 -2.08
N PHE A 67 22.27 -1.53 -0.87
CA PHE A 67 23.08 -1.31 0.33
C PHE A 67 24.10 -2.44 0.52
N GLN A 68 23.67 -3.69 0.34
CA GLN A 68 24.55 -4.84 0.46
C GLN A 68 25.66 -4.83 -0.60
N GLN A 69 25.33 -4.52 -1.85
CA GLN A 69 26.31 -4.39 -2.93
C GLN A 69 27.34 -3.30 -2.66
N GLN A 70 26.90 -2.13 -2.17
CA GLN A 70 27.81 -1.04 -1.79
C GLN A 70 28.75 -1.45 -0.66
N ARG A 71 28.21 -2.17 0.35
CA ARG A 71 29.01 -2.69 1.46
C ARG A 71 30.05 -3.71 1.00
N ASP A 72 29.67 -4.62 0.11
CA ASP A 72 30.59 -5.62 -0.43
C ASP A 72 31.67 -4.99 -1.31
N ALA A 73 31.35 -3.97 -2.10
CA ALA A 73 32.32 -3.20 -2.86
C ALA A 73 33.34 -2.51 -1.94
N LEU A 74 32.87 -1.83 -0.88
CA LEU A 74 33.74 -1.20 0.12
C LEU A 74 34.66 -2.21 0.79
N HIS A 75 34.15 -3.40 1.15
CA HIS A 75 34.96 -4.47 1.72
C HIS A 75 36.02 -4.99 0.74
N GLN A 76 35.69 -5.11 -0.55
CA GLN A 76 36.65 -5.52 -1.58
C GLN A 76 37.75 -4.48 -1.77
N ASP A 77 37.40 -3.20 -1.81
CA ASP A 77 38.38 -2.13 -1.99
C ASP A 77 39.29 -1.98 -0.79
N ALA A 78 38.76 -2.10 0.44
CA ALA A 78 39.59 -2.13 1.65
C ALA A 78 40.59 -3.29 1.65
N LYS A 79 40.18 -4.49 1.18
CA LYS A 79 41.11 -5.63 1.06
C LYS A 79 42.26 -5.36 0.10
N LYS A 80 41.99 -4.68 -1.03
CA LYS A 80 43.03 -4.30 -2.01
C LYS A 80 44.01 -3.26 -1.49
N GLN A 81 43.68 -2.53 -0.43
CA GLN A 81 44.57 -1.52 0.17
C GLN A 81 45.53 -2.12 1.21
N ILE A 82 45.28 -3.34 1.67
CA ILE A 82 46.08 -4.03 2.68
C ILE A 82 47.11 -4.99 2.04
N TYR A 83 46.89 -5.41 0.79
CA TYR A 83 47.79 -6.28 0.01
C TYR A 83 48.36 -5.52 -1.18
#